data_AF-A0A2M7ID45-F1
#
_entry.id   AF-A0A2M7ID45-F1
#
_cell.length_a   1.000
_cell.length_b   1.000
_cell.length_c   1.000
_cell.angle_alpha   90.00
_cell.angle_beta   90.00
_cell.angle_gamma   90.00
#
_symmetry.space_group_name_H-M   'P 1'
#
loop_
_entity.id
_entity.type
_entity.pdbx_description
1 polymer ?
#
loop_
_entity_poly.entity_id
_entity_poly.type
_entity_poly.pdbx_seq_one_letter_code
_entity_poly.pdbx_strand_id
1 'polypeptide(L)'
;YGEIARGPVPPTSWAYNPNLKSNVYDIDTATKIIKNETGSTESAQLNLLTSYDYYDVADSLAGEIKKTGLKVDINMISYERPDKFDLLLVFWKVPQDPDQYYFWDSTQQEGNISNYNNVKIDKLLEEGRSTINIEERNKIYQEFQKIIQDDPPALFLYYPYVYTIKRK
;
A
#
# COMPACT_ATOMS: atom_id res chain seq x y z
N TYR A 1 9.93 9.68 9.89
CA TYR A 1 9.43 8.29 9.99
C TYR A 1 8.32 8.22 11.03
N GLY A 2 7.44 7.23 10.95
CA GLY A 2 6.15 7.17 11.66
C GLY A 2 5.86 5.82 12.31
N GLU A 3 4.58 5.48 12.49
CA GLU A 3 4.13 4.18 13.03
C GLU A 3 4.02 3.13 11.92
N ILE A 4 4.48 1.90 12.15
CA ILE A 4 4.40 0.81 11.15
C ILE A 4 2.94 0.58 10.73
N ALA A 5 2.69 0.57 9.43
CA ALA A 5 1.34 0.37 8.91
C ALA A 5 0.99 -1.12 8.85
N ARG A 6 -0.23 -1.46 9.28
CA ARG A 6 -0.78 -2.83 9.17
C ARG A 6 -1.74 -2.97 8.00
N GLY A 7 -2.14 -1.86 7.41
CA GLY A 7 -3.10 -1.82 6.31
C GLY A 7 -3.38 -0.37 5.86
N PRO A 8 -4.40 -0.20 5.01
CA PRO A 8 -4.65 1.06 4.31
C PRO A 8 -5.28 2.17 5.16
N VAL A 9 -5.75 1.88 6.37
CA VAL A 9 -6.46 2.85 7.22
C VAL A 9 -5.60 3.14 8.46
N PRO A 10 -5.31 4.40 8.80
CA PRO A 10 -4.48 4.74 9.96
C PRO A 10 -5.25 4.60 11.29
N PRO A 11 -4.54 4.43 12.43
CA PRO A 11 -5.13 4.36 13.77
C PRO A 11 -5.97 5.58 14.18
N THR A 12 -5.76 6.73 13.53
CA THR A 12 -6.55 7.95 13.75
C THR A 12 -7.94 7.92 13.11
N SER A 13 -8.21 6.94 12.24
CA SER A 13 -9.52 6.78 11.60
C SER A 13 -10.48 5.98 12.47
N TRP A 14 -11.75 6.36 12.47
CA TRP A 14 -12.81 5.61 13.14
C TRP A 14 -13.03 4.21 12.57
N ALA A 15 -12.55 3.94 11.35
CA ALA A 15 -12.66 2.64 10.68
C ALA A 15 -11.42 1.75 10.87
N TYR A 16 -10.42 2.18 11.64
CA TYR A 16 -9.19 1.40 11.85
C TYR A 16 -9.50 -0.01 12.37
N ASN A 17 -8.90 -1.03 11.76
CA ASN A 17 -8.96 -2.40 12.26
C ASN A 17 -7.72 -2.74 13.10
N PRO A 18 -7.82 -2.78 14.45
CA PRO A 18 -6.68 -3.07 15.31
C PRO A 18 -6.25 -4.54 15.27
N ASN A 19 -7.09 -5.43 14.72
CA ASN A 19 -6.89 -6.88 14.70
C ASN A 19 -6.17 -7.36 13.42
N LEU A 20 -5.72 -6.44 12.56
CA LEU A 20 -4.87 -6.79 11.42
C LEU A 20 -3.57 -7.41 11.91
N LYS A 21 -3.16 -8.49 11.24
CA LYS A 21 -1.88 -9.16 11.50
C LYS A 21 -0.73 -8.19 11.24
N SER A 22 0.40 -8.39 11.89
CA SER A 22 1.60 -7.64 11.56
C SER A 22 2.35 -8.35 10.44
N ASN A 23 2.89 -7.59 9.49
CA ASN A 23 3.80 -8.13 8.48
C ASN A 23 5.06 -8.64 9.18
N VAL A 24 5.49 -9.85 8.82
CA VAL A 24 6.69 -10.48 9.38
C VAL A 24 7.85 -10.18 8.43
N TYR A 25 8.93 -9.62 8.97
CA TYR A 25 10.18 -9.49 8.23
C TYR A 25 10.94 -10.81 8.30
N ASP A 26 11.04 -11.50 7.17
CA ASP A 26 11.78 -12.75 7.02
C ASP A 26 12.43 -12.83 5.63
N ILE A 27 13.72 -12.46 5.59
CA ILE A 27 14.50 -12.41 4.35
C ILE A 27 14.76 -13.80 3.75
N ASP A 28 14.86 -14.83 4.59
CA ASP A 28 15.14 -16.20 4.14
C ASP A 28 13.91 -16.77 3.43
N THR A 29 12.73 -16.57 4.02
CA THR A 29 11.46 -16.96 3.40
C THR A 29 11.21 -16.16 2.12
N ALA A 30 11.45 -14.86 2.12
CA ALA A 30 11.32 -14.03 0.91
C ALA A 30 12.24 -14.52 -0.23
N THR A 31 13.51 -14.80 0.09
CA THR A 31 14.49 -15.32 -0.90
C THR A 31 14.07 -16.68 -1.46
N LYS A 32 13.50 -17.57 -0.63
CA LYS A 32 12.99 -18.88 -1.09
C LYS A 32 11.80 -18.73 -2.02
N ILE A 33 10.86 -17.84 -1.71
CA ILE A 33 9.70 -17.55 -2.57
C ILE A 33 10.18 -17.06 -3.93
N ILE A 34 11.04 -16.03 -3.95
CA ILE A 34 11.56 -15.44 -5.19
C ILE A 34 12.27 -16.48 -6.07
N LYS A 35 13.12 -17.34 -5.49
CA LYS A 35 13.83 -18.39 -6.25
C LYS A 35 12.90 -19.42 -6.90
N ASN A 36 11.70 -19.62 -6.35
CA ASN A 36 10.73 -20.57 -6.89
C ASN A 36 9.82 -19.94 -7.96
N GLU A 37 9.87 -18.61 -8.15
CA GLU A 37 9.12 -17.92 -9.19
C GLU A 37 9.77 -18.07 -10.56
N THR A 38 8.99 -18.48 -11.56
CA THR A 38 9.47 -18.82 -12.90
C THR A 38 10.08 -17.63 -13.67
N GLY A 39 9.72 -16.40 -13.29
CA GLY A 39 10.26 -15.16 -13.85
C GLY A 39 11.51 -14.62 -13.17
N SER A 40 11.96 -15.22 -12.07
CA SER A 40 13.13 -14.75 -11.31
C SER A 40 14.44 -15.25 -11.95
N THR A 41 14.91 -14.56 -12.98
CA THR A 41 16.24 -14.80 -13.57
C THR A 41 17.31 -13.94 -12.88
N GLU A 42 18.59 -14.32 -12.98
CA GLU A 42 19.71 -13.50 -12.47
C GLU A 42 19.84 -12.12 -13.16
N SER A 43 19.19 -11.97 -14.32
CA SER A 43 19.13 -10.72 -15.08
C SER A 43 17.90 -9.88 -14.73
N ALA A 44 16.97 -10.38 -13.92
CA ALA A 44 15.78 -9.65 -13.54
C ALA A 44 16.14 -8.39 -12.74
N GLN A 45 15.50 -7.29 -13.08
CA GLN A 45 15.72 -5.99 -12.47
C GLN A 45 14.37 -5.28 -12.33
N LEU A 46 14.09 -4.77 -11.14
CA LEU A 46 12.89 -4.00 -10.83
C LEU A 46 13.17 -2.51 -10.92
N ASN A 47 12.25 -1.76 -11.52
CA ASN A 47 12.27 -0.30 -11.52
C ASN A 47 11.35 0.21 -10.41
N LEU A 48 11.94 0.88 -9.42
CA LEU A 48 11.24 1.56 -8.34
C LEU A 48 11.09 3.04 -8.69
N LEU A 49 9.87 3.47 -9.02
CA LEU A 49 9.56 4.86 -9.29
C LEU A 49 9.19 5.59 -7.99
N THR A 50 9.72 6.81 -7.80
CA THR A 50 9.34 7.66 -6.66
C THR A 50 9.67 9.14 -6.88
N SER A 51 9.19 10.03 -6.01
CA SER A 51 9.58 11.44 -6.00
C SER A 51 10.74 11.70 -5.04
N TYR A 52 11.44 12.83 -5.21
CA TYR A 52 12.63 13.18 -4.39
C TYR A 52 12.36 13.19 -2.89
N ASP A 53 11.15 13.56 -2.47
CA ASP A 53 10.75 13.59 -1.06
C ASP A 53 10.79 12.21 -0.38
N TYR A 54 10.81 11.12 -1.16
CA TYR A 54 10.82 9.74 -0.66
C TYR A 54 12.10 8.96 -1.00
N TYR A 55 13.14 9.62 -1.52
CA TYR A 55 14.38 8.96 -1.92
C TYR A 55 15.00 8.10 -0.81
N ASP A 56 15.10 8.63 0.42
CA ASP A 56 15.70 7.89 1.54
C ASP A 56 14.93 6.60 1.89
N VAL A 57 13.60 6.63 1.73
CA VAL A 57 12.74 5.45 1.93
C VAL A 57 12.94 4.47 0.77
N ALA A 58 13.02 4.97 -0.46
CA ALA A 58 13.26 4.15 -1.64
C ALA A 58 14.64 3.48 -1.61
N ASP A 59 15.69 4.19 -1.18
CA ASP A 59 17.05 3.66 -1.04
C ASP A 59 17.11 2.57 0.03
N SER A 60 16.47 2.81 1.18
CA SER A 60 16.32 1.79 2.23
C SER A 60 15.58 0.55 1.73
N LEU A 61 14.46 0.73 1.02
CA LEU A 61 13.67 -0.36 0.45
C LEU A 61 14.46 -1.14 -0.61
N ALA A 62 15.15 -0.44 -1.51
CA ALA A 62 16.02 -1.06 -2.52
C ALA A 62 17.15 -1.86 -1.87
N GLY A 63 17.74 -1.36 -0.78
CA GLY A 63 18.73 -2.07 0.02
C GLY A 63 18.19 -3.39 0.60
N GLU A 64 16.97 -3.39 1.14
CA GLU A 64 16.33 -4.61 1.65
C GLU A 64 15.99 -5.61 0.55
N ILE A 65 15.43 -5.15 -0.58
CA ILE A 65 15.12 -6.01 -1.72
C ILE A 65 16.41 -6.64 -2.29
N LYS A 66 17.50 -5.88 -2.38
CA LYS A 66 18.80 -6.38 -2.87
C LYS A 66 19.34 -7.56 -2.07
N LYS A 67 19.02 -7.68 -0.78
CA LYS A 67 19.42 -8.83 0.05
C LYS A 67 18.80 -10.15 -0.40
N THR A 68 17.69 -10.12 -1.13
CA THR A 68 17.06 -11.31 -1.72
C THR A 68 17.74 -11.80 -3.00
N GLY A 69 18.69 -11.03 -3.54
CA GLY A 69 19.33 -11.27 -4.83
C GLY A 69 18.69 -10.54 -6.02
N LEU A 70 17.56 -9.87 -5.81
CA LEU A 70 16.94 -9.02 -6.84
C LEU A 70 17.70 -7.71 -7.03
N LYS A 71 17.75 -7.21 -8.27
CA LYS A 71 18.27 -5.88 -8.57
C LYS A 71 17.14 -4.86 -8.57
N VAL A 72 17.39 -3.68 -8.01
CA VAL A 72 16.43 -2.57 -7.97
C VAL A 72 17.13 -1.29 -8.39
N ASP A 73 16.58 -0.65 -9.42
CA ASP A 73 16.96 0.68 -9.86
C ASP A 73 15.88 1.70 -9.47
N ILE A 74 16.32 2.75 -8.78
CA ILE A 74 15.44 3.84 -8.33
C ILE A 74 15.41 4.91 -9.41
N ASN A 75 14.22 5.23 -9.90
CA ASN A 75 14.01 6.26 -10.90
C ASN A 75 13.14 7.38 -10.33
N MET A 76 13.65 8.60 -10.43
CA MET A 76 12.96 9.78 -9.92
C MET A 76 11.94 10.27 -10.94
N ILE A 77 10.70 10.44 -10.50
CA ILE A 77 9.61 10.96 -11.33
C ILE A 77 9.00 12.23 -10.70
N SER A 78 8.28 12.99 -11.51
CA SER A 78 7.38 14.04 -11.02
C SER A 78 6.19 13.42 -10.29
N TYR A 79 5.30 14.25 -9.75
CA TYR A 79 4.07 13.80 -9.08
C TYR A 79 2.99 13.28 -10.04
N GLU A 80 3.30 13.16 -11.33
CA GLU A 80 2.37 12.64 -12.32
C GLU A 80 2.25 11.12 -12.19
N ARG A 81 1.03 10.61 -12.43
CA ARG A 81 0.78 9.16 -12.43
C ARG A 81 1.59 8.51 -13.56
N PRO A 82 2.46 7.53 -13.26
CA PRO A 82 3.15 6.79 -14.31
C PRO A 82 2.20 5.81 -15.01
N ASP A 83 2.36 5.65 -16.33
CA ASP A 83 1.60 4.66 -17.11
C ASP A 83 2.06 3.22 -16.84
N LYS A 84 3.35 3.03 -16.55
CA LYS A 84 3.98 1.72 -16.34
C LYS A 84 5.02 1.81 -15.25
N PHE A 85 5.04 0.83 -14.36
CA PHE A 85 6.03 0.67 -13.29
C PHE A 85 6.05 -0.78 -12.81
N ASP A 86 7.19 -1.21 -12.26
CA ASP A 86 7.27 -2.48 -11.52
C ASP A 86 6.91 -2.24 -10.05
N LEU A 87 7.49 -1.18 -9.47
CA LEU A 87 7.17 -0.69 -8.13
C LEU A 87 7.00 0.84 -8.15
N LEU A 88 6.04 1.34 -7.39
CA LEU A 88 5.79 2.76 -7.20
C LEU A 88 5.73 3.06 -5.70
N LEU A 89 6.64 3.91 -5.23
CA LEU A 89 6.61 4.44 -3.87
C LEU A 89 6.03 5.85 -3.88
N VAL A 90 4.87 5.99 -3.25
CA VAL A 90 4.14 7.25 -3.13
C VAL A 90 3.58 7.43 -1.73
N PHE A 91 3.35 8.68 -1.36
CA PHE A 91 2.49 8.99 -0.24
C PHE A 91 1.03 8.84 -0.64
N TRP A 92 0.25 8.27 0.26
CA TRP A 92 -1.18 8.14 0.07
C TRP A 92 -1.90 8.72 1.28
N LYS A 93 -2.77 9.69 0.98
CA LYS A 93 -3.63 10.34 1.96
C LYS A 93 -4.97 9.63 2.04
N VAL A 94 -5.21 8.98 3.18
CA VAL A 94 -6.55 8.47 3.50
C VAL A 94 -7.49 9.65 3.80
N PRO A 95 -8.68 9.70 3.17
CA PRO A 95 -9.67 10.74 3.45
C PRO A 95 -10.22 10.65 4.89
N GLN A 96 -10.84 11.74 5.36
CA GLN A 96 -11.45 11.78 6.71
C GLN A 96 -12.61 10.79 6.83
N ASP A 97 -13.47 10.75 5.82
CA ASP A 97 -14.31 9.58 5.59
C ASP A 97 -13.42 8.51 4.96
N PRO A 98 -13.23 7.34 5.57
CA PRO A 98 -12.24 6.35 5.17
C PRO A 98 -12.65 5.54 3.94
N ASP A 99 -13.63 6.00 3.16
CA ASP A 99 -13.95 5.42 1.87
C ASP A 99 -12.72 5.37 0.95
N GLN A 100 -12.43 4.20 0.42
CA GLN A 100 -11.30 3.96 -0.48
C GLN A 100 -11.72 3.40 -1.83
N TYR A 101 -13.01 3.52 -2.17
CA TYR A 101 -13.55 3.10 -3.45
C TYR A 101 -12.71 3.55 -4.65
N TYR A 102 -12.36 4.84 -4.71
CA TYR A 102 -11.53 5.39 -5.79
C TYR A 102 -10.20 4.64 -6.00
N PHE A 103 -9.60 4.11 -4.92
CA PHE A 103 -8.28 3.50 -4.97
C PHE A 103 -8.29 2.00 -5.22
N TRP A 104 -9.33 1.26 -4.80
CA TRP A 104 -9.32 -0.22 -4.82
C TRP A 104 -10.47 -0.86 -5.56
N ASP A 105 -11.52 -0.11 -5.87
CA ASP A 105 -12.61 -0.66 -6.65
C ASP A 105 -12.15 -0.89 -8.11
N SER A 106 -12.49 -2.05 -8.66
CA SER A 106 -12.03 -2.48 -9.98
C SER A 106 -12.55 -1.61 -11.12
N THR A 107 -13.63 -0.86 -10.91
CA THR A 107 -14.18 0.07 -11.91
C THR A 107 -13.38 1.37 -12.01
N GLN A 108 -12.53 1.68 -11.02
CA GLN A 108 -11.87 2.98 -10.89
C GLN A 108 -10.55 3.05 -11.64
N GLN A 109 -10.60 3.10 -12.97
CA GLN A 109 -9.40 3.08 -13.84
C GLN A 109 -8.41 4.22 -13.55
N GLU A 110 -8.89 5.39 -13.11
CA GLU A 110 -8.06 6.55 -12.80
C GLU A 110 -7.39 6.48 -11.42
N GLY A 111 -8.04 5.86 -10.43
CA GLY A 111 -7.55 5.83 -9.05
C GLY A 111 -6.91 4.51 -8.64
N ASN A 112 -7.42 3.38 -9.14
CA ASN A 112 -6.87 2.04 -8.94
C ASN A 112 -5.66 1.81 -9.83
N ILE A 113 -4.55 2.44 -9.44
CA ILE A 113 -3.28 2.38 -10.16
C ILE A 113 -2.66 0.98 -10.19
N SER A 114 -3.01 0.13 -9.23
CA SER A 114 -2.60 -1.29 -9.18
C SER A 114 -3.33 -2.17 -10.19
N ASN A 115 -4.41 -1.68 -10.83
CA ASN A 115 -5.35 -2.50 -11.60
C ASN A 115 -5.90 -3.69 -10.80
N TYR A 116 -6.04 -3.52 -9.48
CA TYR A 116 -6.48 -4.56 -8.58
C TYR A 116 -7.94 -4.92 -8.86
N ASN A 117 -8.25 -6.21 -8.89
CA ASN A 117 -9.60 -6.69 -9.17
C ASN A 117 -9.97 -7.76 -8.15
N ASN A 118 -10.89 -7.42 -7.26
CA ASN A 118 -11.41 -8.33 -6.27
C ASN A 118 -12.89 -8.03 -6.00
N VAL A 119 -13.77 -8.91 -6.49
CA VAL A 119 -15.23 -8.76 -6.39
C VAL A 119 -15.72 -8.57 -4.95
N LYS A 120 -15.02 -9.13 -3.95
CA LYS A 120 -15.40 -8.93 -2.54
C LYS A 120 -15.06 -7.52 -2.07
N ILE A 121 -13.93 -6.98 -2.50
CA ILE A 121 -13.49 -5.62 -2.18
C ILE A 121 -14.44 -4.61 -2.82
N ASP A 122 -14.73 -4.77 -4.11
CA ASP A 122 -15.69 -3.93 -4.84
C ASP A 122 -17.02 -3.86 -4.08
N LYS A 123 -17.59 -5.04 -3.76
CA LYS A 123 -18.85 -5.15 -3.01
C LYS A 123 -18.78 -4.47 -1.64
N LEU A 124 -17.72 -4.68 -0.86
CA LEU A 124 -17.58 -4.08 0.47
C LEU A 124 -17.44 -2.55 0.39
N LEU A 125 -16.75 -2.02 -0.62
CA LEU A 125 -16.61 -0.58 -0.79
C LEU A 125 -17.96 0.04 -1.23
N GLU A 126 -18.72 -0.61 -2.11
CA GLU A 126 -20.08 -0.19 -2.48
C GLU A 126 -21.06 -0.23 -1.29
N GLU A 127 -21.07 -1.31 -0.52
CA GLU A 127 -21.88 -1.44 0.70
C GLU A 127 -21.48 -0.39 1.75
N GLY A 128 -20.16 -0.16 1.92
CA GLY A 128 -19.64 0.83 2.86
C GLY A 128 -20.06 2.26 2.51
N ARG A 129 -20.19 2.59 1.21
CA ARG A 129 -20.65 3.90 0.73
C ARG A 129 -22.16 4.09 0.82
N SER A 130 -22.93 3.01 0.69
CA SER A 130 -24.39 3.06 0.73
C SER A 130 -24.96 2.94 2.16
N THR A 131 -24.15 2.49 3.12
CA THR A 131 -24.55 2.37 4.52
C THR A 131 -24.41 3.72 5.25
N ILE A 132 -25.43 4.15 6.00
CA ILE A 132 -25.41 5.41 6.77
C ILE A 132 -24.92 5.19 8.20
N ASN A 133 -25.29 4.07 8.82
CA ASN A 133 -24.91 3.77 10.21
C ASN A 133 -23.39 3.54 10.32
N ILE A 134 -22.73 4.32 11.15
CA ILE A 134 -21.27 4.32 11.26
C ILE A 134 -20.71 3.02 11.86
N GLU A 135 -21.44 2.37 12.76
CA GLU A 135 -21.02 1.10 13.37
C GLU A 135 -21.12 -0.05 12.36
N GLU A 136 -22.14 -0.04 11.50
CA GLU A 136 -22.27 -0.99 10.40
C GLU A 136 -21.21 -0.77 9.32
N ARG A 137 -20.99 0.49 8.90
CA ARG A 137 -19.89 0.86 8.00
C ARG A 137 -18.53 0.45 8.53
N ASN A 138 -18.30 0.61 9.83
CA ASN A 138 -17.05 0.23 10.46
C ASN A 138 -16.79 -1.28 10.28
N LYS A 139 -17.79 -2.14 10.51
CA LYS A 139 -17.66 -3.59 10.30
C LYS A 139 -17.30 -3.92 8.85
N ILE A 140 -17.95 -3.26 7.90
CA ILE A 140 -17.67 -3.40 6.46
C ILE A 140 -16.22 -3.03 6.16
N TYR A 141 -15.76 -1.86 6.62
CA TYR A 141 -14.38 -1.41 6.40
C TYR A 141 -13.33 -2.24 7.14
N GLN A 142 -13.66 -2.82 8.29
CA GLN A 142 -12.77 -3.77 8.96
C GLN A 142 -12.58 -5.05 8.13
N GLU A 143 -13.64 -5.55 7.51
CA GLU A 143 -13.57 -6.73 6.63
C GLU A 143 -12.79 -6.42 5.34
N PHE A 144 -13.04 -5.26 4.73
CA PHE A 144 -12.24 -4.75 3.61
C PHE A 144 -10.74 -4.76 3.93
N GLN A 145 -10.35 -4.23 5.09
CA GLN A 145 -8.95 -4.19 5.51
C GLN A 145 -8.33 -5.58 5.70
N LYS A 146 -9.09 -6.59 6.16
CA LYS A 146 -8.57 -7.96 6.27
C LYS A 146 -8.28 -8.55 4.90
N ILE A 147 -9.18 -8.37 3.95
CA ILE A 147 -9.02 -8.90 2.59
C ILE A 147 -7.83 -8.22 1.90
N ILE A 148 -7.70 -6.90 2.00
CA ILE A 148 -6.52 -6.17 1.47
C ILE A 148 -5.21 -6.63 2.13
N GLN A 149 -5.25 -7.06 3.40
CA GLN A 149 -4.06 -7.58 4.06
C GLN A 149 -3.70 -8.99 3.57
N ASP A 150 -4.69 -9.87 3.39
CA ASP A 150 -4.45 -11.25 2.98
C ASP A 150 -4.13 -11.37 1.47
N ASP A 151 -4.56 -10.40 0.66
CA ASP A 151 -4.30 -10.29 -0.78
C ASP A 151 -3.91 -8.84 -1.14
N PRO A 152 -2.66 -8.42 -0.83
CA PRO A 152 -2.26 -7.02 -0.88
C PRO A 152 -1.97 -6.53 -2.32
N PRO A 153 -2.71 -5.52 -2.81
CA PRO A 153 -2.34 -4.82 -4.04
C PRO A 153 -1.18 -3.83 -3.84
N ALA A 154 -0.85 -3.53 -2.58
CA ALA A 154 0.21 -2.60 -2.20
C ALA A 154 0.78 -2.97 -0.82
N LEU A 155 2.05 -2.63 -0.61
CA LEU A 155 2.69 -2.71 0.70
C LEU A 155 2.55 -1.39 1.46
N PHE A 156 1.86 -1.44 2.60
CA PHE A 156 1.69 -0.31 3.50
C PHE A 156 2.89 -0.20 4.44
N LEU A 157 3.73 0.82 4.25
CA LEU A 157 4.98 0.96 5.01
C LEU A 157 4.76 1.53 6.42
N TYR A 158 4.30 2.78 6.51
CA TYR A 158 4.10 3.47 7.79
C TYR A 158 3.14 4.65 7.68
N TYR A 159 2.54 5.04 8.81
CA TYR A 159 1.77 6.27 8.97
C TYR A 159 2.70 7.41 9.44
N PRO A 160 2.99 8.43 8.62
CA PRO A 160 3.95 9.48 8.99
C PRO A 160 3.45 10.34 10.15
N TYR A 161 4.35 10.70 11.08
CA TYR A 161 4.05 11.74 12.07
C TYR A 161 3.96 13.10 11.39
N VAL A 162 2.87 13.84 11.68
CA VAL A 162 2.64 15.19 11.16
C VAL A 162 2.80 16.20 12.29
N TYR A 163 3.72 17.15 12.12
CA TYR A 163 3.96 18.23 13.08
C TYR A 163 3.47 19.56 12.51
N THR A 164 2.53 20.21 13.18
CA THR A 164 2.12 21.58 12.83
C THR A 164 2.91 22.58 13.66
N ILE A 165 3.83 23.32 13.05
CA ILE A 165 4.57 24.40 13.72
C ILE A 165 3.79 25.70 13.53
N LYS A 166 3.33 26.31 14.62
CA LYS A 166 2.72 27.66 14.60
C LYS A 166 3.67 28.64 15.28
N ARG A 167 4.01 29.74 14.59
CA ARG A 167 4.64 30.90 15.24
C ARG A 167 3.58 31.69 15.99
N LYS A 168 3.93 32.15 17.19
CA LYS A 168 3.14 33.14 17.93
C LYS A 168 3.26 34.50 17.27
#